data_AF-A0A6J5A6U1-F1
#
_entry.id   AF-A0A6J5A6U1-F1
#
_cell.length_a   1.000
_cell.length_b   1.000
_cell.length_c   1.000
_cell.angle_alpha   90.00
_cell.angle_beta   90.00
_cell.angle_gamma   90.00
#
_symmetry.space_group_name_H-M   'P 1'
#
loop_
_entity.id
_entity.type
_entity.pdbx_description
1 polymer ?
#
loop_
_entity_poly.entity_id
_entity_poly.type
_entity_poly.pdbx_seq_one_letter_code
_entity_poly.pdbx_strand_id
1 'polypeptide(L)'
;MVTVNRSEHELAHISSMIGQLERLLERESSPSSHAVFHAEYWRRRVESLLAQAGTATPVAARAAVLMARLDALDDALASAPRSARPVSR
;
A
#
# COMPACT_ATOMS: atom_id res chain seq x y z
N MET A 1 17.34 -15.64 22.80
CA MET A 1 16.91 -15.67 21.39
C MET A 1 15.94 -14.53 21.18
N VAL A 2 16.36 -13.44 20.51
CA VAL A 2 15.42 -12.40 20.07
C VAL A 2 14.72 -12.98 18.85
N THR A 3 13.55 -13.58 19.03
CA THR A 3 12.66 -13.88 17.92
C THR A 3 12.23 -12.54 17.35
N VAL A 4 12.91 -12.06 16.31
CA VAL A 4 12.43 -10.95 15.50
C VAL A 4 11.00 -11.29 15.13
N ASN A 5 10.05 -10.49 15.61
CA ASN A 5 8.63 -10.75 15.42
C ASN A 5 8.35 -10.66 13.92
N ARG A 6 8.15 -11.82 13.27
CA ARG A 6 8.01 -11.94 11.80
C ARG A 6 6.94 -10.99 11.27
N SER A 7 5.86 -10.80 12.02
CA SER A 7 4.77 -9.89 11.68
C SER A 7 5.20 -8.43 11.70
N GLU A 8 6.04 -8.01 12.65
CA GLU A 8 6.57 -6.65 12.70
C GLU A 8 7.54 -6.37 11.55
N HIS A 9 8.39 -7.33 11.20
CA HIS A 9 9.28 -7.21 10.06
C HIS A 9 8.50 -7.09 8.74
N GLU A 10 7.47 -7.91 8.57
CA GLU A 10 6.60 -7.84 7.39
C GLU A 10 5.87 -6.50 7.32
N LEU A 11 5.34 -5.98 8.44
CA LEU A 11 4.70 -4.66 8.48
C LEU A 11 5.68 -3.52 8.14
N ALA A 12 6.93 -3.59 8.62
CA ALA A 12 7.96 -2.62 8.27
C ALA A 12 8.28 -2.67 6.77
N HIS A 13 8.36 -3.88 6.21
CA HIS A 13 8.55 -4.07 4.77
C HIS A 13 7.39 -3.49 3.95
N ILE A 14 6.14 -3.81 4.29
CA ILE A 14 4.95 -3.26 3.63
C ILE A 14 4.92 -1.73 3.71
N SER A 15 5.23 -1.16 4.88
CA SER A 15 5.30 0.30 5.06
C SER A 15 6.31 0.96 4.11
N SER A 16 7.47 0.32 3.89
CA SER A 16 8.48 0.82 2.96
C SER A 16 7.98 0.75 1.51
N MET A 17 7.30 -0.34 1.15
CA MET A 17 6.74 -0.53 -0.20
C MET A 17 5.62 0.47 -0.50
N ILE A 18 4.69 0.70 0.44
CA ILE A 18 3.66 1.74 0.30
C ILE A 18 4.29 3.12 0.08
N GLY A 19 5.35 3.45 0.84
CA GLY A 19 6.07 4.71 0.64
C GLY A 19 6.76 4.82 -0.73
N GLN A 20 7.18 3.71 -1.33
CA GLN A 20 7.68 3.71 -2.71
C GLN A 20 6.55 3.94 -3.71
N LEU A 21 5.37 3.35 -3.49
CA LEU A 21 4.21 3.56 -4.35
C LEU A 21 3.72 5.01 -4.33
N GLU A 22 3.63 5.63 -3.15
CA GLU A 22 3.29 7.05 -3.00
C GLU A 22 4.22 7.92 -3.86
N ARG A 23 5.55 7.71 -3.76
CA ARG A 23 6.54 8.46 -4.55
C ARG A 23 6.48 8.17 -6.05
N LEU A 24 6.12 6.95 -6.45
CA LEU A 24 5.96 6.61 -7.86
C LEU A 24 4.73 7.29 -8.45
N LEU A 25 3.62 7.33 -7.70
CA LEU A 25 2.40 8.04 -8.09
C LEU A 25 2.62 9.54 -8.31
N GLU A 26 3.49 10.16 -7.51
CA GLU A 26 3.89 11.56 -7.69
C GLU A 26 4.72 11.80 -8.95
N ARG A 27 5.44 10.77 -9.45
CA ARG A 27 6.44 10.90 -10.52
C ARG A 27 5.97 10.36 -11.86
N GLU A 28 5.17 9.31 -11.84
CA GLU A 28 4.75 8.54 -13.00
C GLU A 28 3.23 8.55 -13.12
N SER A 29 2.76 8.95 -14.29
CA SER A 29 1.32 9.06 -14.56
C SER A 29 0.64 7.71 -14.81
N SER A 30 1.41 6.63 -14.92
CA SER A 30 0.89 5.30 -15.27
C SER A 30 1.54 4.23 -14.40
N PRO A 31 0.80 3.59 -13.48
CA PRO A 31 1.35 2.52 -12.66
C PRO A 31 1.73 1.32 -13.53
N SER A 32 2.87 0.70 -13.21
CA SER A 32 3.33 -0.54 -13.84
C SER A 32 2.34 -1.69 -13.63
N SER A 33 2.20 -2.59 -14.61
CA SER A 33 1.21 -3.70 -14.58
C SER A 33 1.52 -4.83 -13.57
N HIS A 34 2.61 -4.74 -12.80
CA HIS A 34 2.92 -5.77 -11.81
C HIS A 34 2.06 -5.58 -10.56
N ALA A 35 1.52 -6.69 -10.03
CA ALA A 35 0.64 -6.71 -8.86
C ALA A 35 1.17 -5.89 -7.66
N VAL A 36 2.49 -5.86 -7.44
CA VAL A 36 3.14 -5.11 -6.35
C VAL A 36 2.99 -3.58 -6.46
N PHE A 37 2.58 -3.06 -7.61
CA PHE A 37 2.27 -1.63 -7.79
C PHE A 37 0.80 -1.27 -7.51
N HIS A 38 -0.05 -2.27 -7.24
CA HIS A 38 -1.46 -2.06 -6.94
C HIS A 38 -1.68 -2.09 -5.42
N ALA A 39 -2.43 -1.11 -4.90
CA ALA A 39 -2.75 -1.03 -3.48
C ALA A 39 -3.48 -2.30 -2.97
N GLU A 40 -4.36 -2.88 -3.80
CA GLU A 40 -5.10 -4.11 -3.51
C GLU A 40 -4.20 -5.31 -3.17
N TYR A 41 -3.02 -5.43 -3.80
CA TYR A 41 -2.07 -6.49 -3.47
C TYR A 41 -1.58 -6.37 -2.03
N TRP A 42 -1.27 -5.14 -1.59
CA TRP A 42 -0.80 -4.87 -0.24
C TRP A 42 -1.91 -4.98 0.80
N ARG A 43 -3.15 -4.59 0.45
CA ARG A 43 -4.33 -4.73 1.31
C ARG A 43 -4.53 -6.18 1.76
N ARG A 44 -4.56 -7.11 0.80
CA ARG A 44 -4.66 -8.56 1.08
C ARG A 44 -3.53 -9.09 1.96
N ARG A 45 -2.33 -8.52 1.81
CA ARG A 45 -1.16 -8.93 2.59
C ARG A 45 -1.25 -8.45 4.04
N VAL A 46 -1.74 -7.22 4.26
CA VAL A 46 -2.01 -6.68 5.60
C VAL A 46 -3.13 -7.45 6.30
N GLU A 47 -4.21 -7.77 5.60
CA GLU A 47 -5.32 -8.59 6.12
C GLU A 47 -4.86 -9.99 6.53
N SER A 48 -4.01 -10.64 5.72
CA SER A 48 -3.42 -11.93 6.05
C SER A 48 -2.55 -11.88 7.32
N LEU A 49 -1.80 -10.79 7.51
CA LEU A 49 -1.02 -10.58 8.74
C LEU A 49 -1.90 -10.37 9.97
N LEU A 50 -3.01 -9.63 9.83
CA LEU A 50 -3.99 -9.44 10.90
C LEU A 50 -4.62 -10.77 11.32
N ALA A 51 -5.00 -11.61 10.35
CA ALA A 51 -5.57 -12.93 10.61
C ALA A 51 -4.58 -13.85 11.37
N GLN A 52 -3.27 -13.70 11.13
CA GLN A 52 -2.23 -14.50 11.79
C GLN A 52 -1.83 -13.99 13.18
N ALA A 53 -1.83 -12.67 13.40
CA ALA A 53 -1.35 -12.06 14.64
C ALA A 53 -2.43 -11.90 15.72
N GLY A 54 -3.71 -11.94 15.35
CA GLY A 54 -4.82 -11.65 16.25
C GLY A 54 -5.02 -10.14 16.48
N THR A 55 -6.27 -9.74 16.71
CA THR A 55 -6.74 -8.34 16.65
C THR A 55 -6.32 -7.45 17.83
N ALA A 56 -5.81 -8.02 18.93
CA ALA A 56 -5.51 -7.28 20.18
C ALA A 56 -4.03 -6.90 20.34
N THR A 57 -3.25 -6.86 19.26
CA THR A 57 -1.80 -6.68 19.31
C THR A 57 -1.36 -5.32 18.75
N PRO A 58 -0.17 -4.80 19.12
CA PRO A 58 0.43 -3.62 18.48
C PRO A 58 0.55 -3.71 16.94
N VAL A 59 0.58 -4.95 16.42
CA VAL A 59 0.53 -5.27 14.99
C VAL A 59 -0.78 -4.78 14.38
N ALA A 60 -1.91 -4.87 15.09
CA ALA A 60 -3.22 -4.45 14.57
C ALA A 60 -3.32 -2.93 14.41
N ALA A 61 -2.83 -2.15 15.38
CA ALA A 61 -2.80 -0.69 15.27
C ALA A 61 -1.95 -0.24 14.07
N ARG A 62 -0.80 -0.88 13.88
CA ARG A 62 0.11 -0.56 12.77
C ARG A 62 -0.46 -1.00 11.42
N ALA A 63 -1.12 -2.15 11.37
CA ALA A 63 -1.86 -2.61 10.18
C ALA A 63 -2.98 -1.64 9.80
N ALA A 64 -3.76 -1.12 10.75
CA ALA A 64 -4.81 -0.14 10.49
C ALA A 64 -4.27 1.15 9.85
N VAL A 65 -3.11 1.65 10.30
CA VAL A 65 -2.45 2.79 9.67
C VAL A 65 -2.04 2.49 8.22
N LEU A 66 -1.56 1.29 7.94
CA LEU A 66 -1.19 0.89 6.57
C LEU A 66 -2.42 0.78 5.67
N MET A 67 -3.53 0.24 6.17
CA MET A 67 -4.80 0.18 5.43
C MET A 67 -5.27 1.58 5.04
N ALA A 68 -5.27 2.53 5.98
CA ALA A 68 -5.67 3.92 5.69
C ALA A 68 -4.79 4.59 4.63
N ARG A 69 -3.48 4.30 4.60
CA ARG A 69 -2.57 4.79 3.54
C ARG A 69 -2.87 4.17 2.18
N LEU A 70 -3.23 2.89 2.15
CA LEU A 70 -3.64 2.20 0.92
C LEU A 70 -4.95 2.76 0.37
N ASP A 71 -5.91 3.08 1.24
CA ASP A 71 -7.17 3.71 0.84
C ASP A 71 -6.91 5.10 0.23
N ALA A 72 -6.05 5.91 0.86
CA ALA A 72 -5.66 7.21 0.32
C ALA A 72 -4.94 7.11 -1.05
N LEU A 73 -4.15 6.04 -1.27
CA LEU A 73 -3.52 5.76 -2.56
C LEU A 73 -4.54 5.42 -3.65
N ASP A 74 -5.52 4.56 -3.33
CA ASP A 74 -6.60 4.23 -4.26
C ASP A 74 -7.43 5.47 -4.61
N ASP A 75 -7.75 6.32 -3.62
CA ASP A 75 -8.45 7.59 -3.83
C ASP A 75 -7.64 8.56 -4.71
N ALA A 76 -6.33 8.67 -4.49
CA ALA A 76 -5.43 9.50 -5.31
C ALA A 76 -5.37 9.01 -6.77
N LEU A 77 -5.31 7.70 -6.98
CA LEU A 77 -5.36 7.08 -8.31
C LEU A 77 -6.71 7.31 -9.00
N ALA A 78 -7.81 7.25 -8.25
CA ALA A 78 -9.15 7.50 -8.77
C ALA A 78 -9.39 8.99 -9.09
N SER A 79 -8.80 9.89 -8.30
CA SER A 79 -8.91 11.35 -8.45
C SER A 79 -7.91 11.94 -9.44
N ALA A 80 -6.91 11.19 -9.89
CA ALA A 80 -5.94 11.68 -10.87
C ALA A 80 -6.67 12.18 -12.13
N PRO A 81 -6.51 13.45 -12.52
CA PRO A 81 -7.23 13.99 -13.66
C PRO A 81 -6.81 13.23 -14.92
N ARG A 82 -7.77 12.58 -15.58
CA ARG A 82 -7.64 12.12 -16.97
C ARG A 82 -7.49 13.35 -17.88
N SER A 83 -6.35 14.02 -17.87
CA SER A 83 -6.04 15.18 -18.70
C SER A 83 -4.62 14.98 -19.25
N ALA A 84 -4.34 15.01 -20.54
CA ALA A 84 -5.14 15.46 -21.67
C ALA A 84 -4.74 14.65 -22.91
N ARG A 85 -5.73 14.15 -23.67
CA ARG A 85 -5.52 13.77 -25.06
C ARG A 85 -5.50 15.08 -25.86
N PRO A 86 -4.39 15.51 -26.48
CA PRO A 86 -4.46 16.63 -27.41
C PRO A 86 -5.26 16.16 -28.61
N VAL A 87 -6.47 16.71 -28.78
CA VAL A 87 -7.20 16.60 -30.04
C VAL A 87 -6.54 17.62 -30.97
N SER A 88 -5.61 17.15 -31.81
CA SER A 88 -5.07 17.98 -32.89
C SER A 88 -6.07 17.99 -34.03
N ARG A 89 -6.54 19.19 -34.36
CA ARG A 89 -7.39 19.53 -35.49
C ARG A 89 -6.56 19.68 -36.77
#